data_AF-A0A849SER6-F1
#
_entry.id   AF-A0A849SER6-F1
#
_cell.length_a   1.000
_cell.length_b   1.000
_cell.length_c   1.000
_cell.angle_alpha   90.00
_cell.angle_beta   90.00
_cell.angle_gamma   90.00
#
_symmetry.space_group_name_H-M   'P 1'
#
loop_
_entity.id
_entity.type
_entity.pdbx_description
1 polymer ?
#
loop_
_entity_poly.entity_id
_entity_poly.type
_entity_poly.pdbx_seq_one_letter_code
_entity_poly.pdbx_strand_id
1 'polypeptide(L)'
;RLAGLLVRISDNTISGKIGKQVFEALWQSTASADDIIAEQCLKQITDTGAIEAIIDKIIADNLGQVEQYRSGKDKVFGFFVGQVMKEMQGKANPAEVNKMLKEKLQG
;
A
#
# COMPACT_ATOMS: atom_id res chain seq x y z
N ARG A 1 6.64 17.98 -14.88
CA ARG A 1 6.40 17.74 -13.44
C ARG A 1 5.20 16.82 -13.20
N LEU A 2 3.97 17.22 -13.53
CA LEU A 2 2.79 16.34 -13.41
C LEU A 2 2.88 15.04 -14.24
N ALA A 3 3.35 15.13 -15.50
CA ALA A 3 3.57 13.94 -16.32
C ALA A 3 4.52 12.94 -15.67
N GLY A 4 5.58 13.43 -15.00
CA GLY A 4 6.52 12.59 -14.25
C GLY A 4 5.85 11.87 -13.08
N LEU A 5 5.00 12.56 -12.31
CA LEU A 5 4.19 11.94 -11.27
C LEU A 5 3.31 10.81 -11.82
N LEU A 6 2.61 11.04 -12.93
CA LEU A 6 1.76 10.03 -13.55
C LEU A 6 2.57 8.80 -14.01
N VAL A 7 3.77 9.02 -14.57
CA VAL A 7 4.69 7.92 -14.91
C VAL A 7 5.07 7.11 -13.67
N ARG A 8 5.39 7.76 -12.54
CA ARG A 8 5.77 7.06 -11.29
C ARG A 8 4.65 6.29 -10.61
N ILE A 9 3.40 6.67 -10.87
CA ILE A 9 2.24 5.88 -10.46
C ILE A 9 2.06 4.70 -11.42
N SER A 10 2.19 4.94 -12.73
CA SER A 10 2.00 3.93 -13.77
C SER A 10 3.08 2.83 -13.77
N ASP A 11 4.32 3.16 -13.44
CA ASP A 11 5.45 2.22 -13.37
C ASP A 11 5.57 1.52 -12.01
N ASN A 12 4.64 1.77 -11.08
CA ASN A 12 4.63 1.28 -9.70
C ASN A 12 5.78 1.77 -8.81
N THR A 13 6.52 2.82 -9.18
CA THR A 13 7.53 3.43 -8.30
C THR A 13 6.91 3.94 -7.00
N ILE A 14 5.70 4.51 -7.06
CA ILE A 14 4.92 4.95 -5.90
C ILE A 14 3.46 4.48 -5.98
N SER A 15 2.79 4.35 -4.83
CA SER A 15 1.37 3.97 -4.81
C SER A 15 0.48 5.17 -5.13
N GLY A 16 -0.79 4.93 -5.48
CA GLY A 16 -1.74 6.03 -5.69
C GLY A 16 -1.94 6.93 -4.46
N LYS A 17 -1.83 6.38 -3.25
CA LYS A 17 -1.89 7.16 -2.00
C LYS A 17 -0.69 8.10 -1.90
N ILE A 18 0.52 7.59 -2.15
CA ILE A 18 1.74 8.39 -2.18
C ILE A 18 1.70 9.41 -3.33
N GLY A 19 1.10 9.04 -4.47
CA GLY A 19 0.90 9.94 -5.59
C GLY A 19 0.14 11.22 -5.22
N LYS A 20 -0.85 11.13 -4.32
CA LYS A 20 -1.56 12.30 -3.78
C LYS A 20 -0.64 13.17 -2.91
N GLN A 21 0.17 12.56 -2.04
CA GLN A 21 1.15 13.29 -1.22
C GLN A 21 2.20 14.00 -2.09
N VAL A 22 2.72 13.32 -3.11
CA VAL A 22 3.68 13.92 -4.06
C VAL A 22 3.01 15.03 -4.87
N PHE A 23 1.75 14.88 -5.26
CA PHE A 23 1.01 15.93 -5.96
C PHE A 23 0.88 17.20 -5.11
N GLU A 24 0.56 17.08 -3.82
CA GLU A 24 0.50 18.22 -2.89
C GLU A 24 1.85 18.93 -2.77
N ALA A 25 2.94 18.16 -2.62
CA ALA A 25 4.29 18.70 -2.55
C ALA A 25 4.76 19.36 -3.87
N LEU A 26 4.35 18.81 -5.02
CA LEU A 26 4.61 19.42 -6.34
C LEU A 26 3.91 20.77 -6.50
N TRP A 27 2.75 20.94 -5.87
CA TRP A 27 2.00 22.19 -5.92
C TRP A 27 2.69 23.31 -5.12
N GLN A 28 3.37 22.94 -4.03
CA GLN A 28 4.03 23.88 -3.11
C GLN A 28 5.50 24.16 -3.47
N SER A 29 6.06 23.48 -4.46
CA SER A 29 7.48 23.56 -4.81
C SER A 29 7.73 23.64 -6.33
N THR A 30 8.97 23.92 -6.71
CA THR A 30 9.45 23.83 -8.11
C THR A 30 10.13 22.50 -8.42
N ALA A 31 10.27 21.62 -7.42
CA ALA A 31 10.93 20.32 -7.52
C ALA A 31 10.21 19.38 -8.50
N SER A 32 10.93 18.37 -8.98
CA SER A 32 10.35 17.28 -9.77
C SER A 32 9.68 16.23 -8.87
N ALA A 33 8.89 15.33 -9.47
CA ALA A 33 8.29 14.22 -8.72
C ALA A 33 9.38 13.31 -8.14
N ASP A 34 10.47 13.09 -8.88
CA ASP A 34 11.56 12.21 -8.47
C ASP A 34 12.35 12.79 -7.29
N ASP A 35 12.55 14.11 -7.28
CA ASP A 35 13.21 14.79 -6.16
C ASP A 35 12.40 14.60 -4.86
N ILE A 36 11.09 14.85 -4.92
CA ILE A 36 10.19 14.70 -3.76
C ILE A 36 10.15 13.24 -3.28
N ILE A 37 10.08 12.28 -4.21
CA ILE A 37 10.05 10.85 -3.89
C ILE A 37 11.35 10.43 -3.19
N ALA A 38 12.49 10.91 -3.66
CA ALA A 38 13.79 10.61 -3.07
C ALA A 38 13.94 11.26 -1.69
N GLU A 39 13.65 12.55 -1.57
CA GLU A 39 13.79 13.32 -0.33
C GLU A 39 12.91 12.77 0.80
N GLN A 40 11.69 12.35 0.47
CA GLN A 40 10.72 11.82 1.44
C GLN A 40 10.73 10.29 1.55
N CYS A 41 11.68 9.60 0.89
CA CYS A 41 11.81 8.14 0.90
C CYS A 41 10.48 7.41 0.59
N LEU A 42 9.79 7.84 -0.48
CA LEU A 42 8.42 7.45 -0.79
C LEU A 42 8.28 6.29 -1.79
N LYS A 43 9.38 5.67 -2.20
CA LYS A 43 9.33 4.52 -3.10
C LYS A 43 8.54 3.37 -2.50
N GLN A 44 7.85 2.62 -3.36
CA GLN A 44 7.17 1.41 -2.92
C GLN A 44 8.18 0.40 -2.36
N ILE A 45 7.78 -0.31 -1.31
CA ILE A 45 8.46 -1.49 -0.80
C ILE A 45 8.00 -2.67 -1.65
N THR A 46 8.94 -3.31 -2.33
CA THR A 46 8.73 -4.51 -3.16
C THR A 46 9.28 -5.78 -2.51
N ASP A 47 9.83 -5.66 -1.29
CA ASP A 47 10.26 -6.81 -0.51
C ASP A 47 9.03 -7.57 -0.02
N THR A 48 8.77 -8.70 -0.69
CA THR A 48 7.61 -9.54 -0.38
C THR A 48 7.66 -10.12 1.02
N GLY A 49 8.86 -10.38 1.58
CA GLY A 49 9.00 -10.90 2.94
C GLY A 49 8.60 -9.88 4.00
N ALA A 50 8.93 -8.60 3.79
CA ALA A 50 8.51 -7.52 4.68
C ALA A 50 6.98 -7.31 4.65
N ILE A 51 6.37 -7.40 3.46
CA ILE A 51 4.92 -7.30 3.29
C ILE A 51 4.24 -8.50 3.97
N GLU A 52 4.77 -9.70 3.76
CA GLU A 52 4.22 -10.93 4.32
C GLU A 52 4.20 -10.91 5.85
N ALA A 53 5.31 -10.50 6.49
CA ALA A 53 5.41 -10.41 7.94
C ALA A 53 4.39 -9.42 8.54
N ILE A 54 4.14 -8.30 7.85
CA ILE A 54 3.12 -7.35 8.28
C ILE A 54 1.72 -7.92 8.11
N ILE A 55 1.46 -8.63 7.01
CA ILE A 55 0.17 -9.29 6.80
C ILE A 55 -0.09 -10.32 7.93
N ASP A 56 0.90 -11.16 8.25
CA ASP A 56 0.77 -12.17 9.31
C ASP A 56 0.48 -11.53 10.66
N LYS A 57 1.18 -10.45 11.00
CA LYS A 57 0.92 -9.66 12.19
C LYS A 57 -0.52 -9.12 12.22
N ILE A 58 -0.97 -8.48 11.13
CA ILE A 58 -2.32 -7.92 11.05
C ILE A 58 -3.40 -9.01 11.15
N ILE A 59 -3.19 -10.18 10.55
CA ILE A 59 -4.11 -11.32 10.67
C ILE A 59 -4.16 -11.82 12.12
N ALA A 60 -3.01 -12.00 12.76
CA ALA A 60 -2.91 -12.45 14.15
C ALA A 60 -3.56 -11.47 15.13
N ASP A 61 -3.43 -10.16 14.89
CA ASP A 61 -4.02 -9.11 15.73
C ASP A 61 -5.55 -8.96 15.54
N ASN A 62 -6.13 -9.59 14.51
CA ASN A 62 -7.53 -9.37 14.10
C ASN A 62 -8.29 -10.68 13.82
N LEU A 63 -8.12 -11.70 14.67
CA LEU A 63 -8.74 -13.03 14.50
C LEU A 63 -10.26 -12.98 14.34
N GLY A 64 -10.97 -12.10 15.05
CA GLY A 64 -12.42 -11.97 14.91
C GLY A 64 -12.85 -11.50 13.52
N GLN A 65 -12.05 -10.67 12.86
CA GLN A 65 -12.27 -10.24 11.47
C GLN A 65 -11.94 -11.36 10.49
N VAL A 66 -10.97 -12.22 10.82
CA VAL A 66 -10.67 -13.43 10.00
C VAL A 66 -11.87 -14.36 9.99
N GLU A 67 -12.48 -14.64 11.14
CA GLU A 67 -13.70 -15.45 11.24
C GLU A 67 -14.86 -14.83 10.46
N GLN A 68 -15.04 -13.51 10.56
CA GLN A 68 -16.05 -12.79 9.78
C GLN A 68 -15.82 -12.91 8.27
N TYR A 69 -14.57 -12.78 7.81
CA TYR A 69 -14.24 -12.97 6.40
C TYR A 69 -14.54 -14.40 5.94
N ARG A 70 -14.08 -15.42 6.70
CA ARG A 70 -14.30 -16.84 6.39
C ARG A 70 -15.77 -17.26 6.44
N SER A 71 -16.62 -16.56 7.19
CA SER A 71 -18.08 -16.74 7.19
C SER A 71 -18.80 -16.06 6.02
N GLY A 72 -18.07 -15.54 5.04
CA GLY A 72 -18.62 -14.97 3.80
C GLY A 72 -18.87 -13.45 3.86
N LYS A 73 -18.36 -12.74 4.88
CA LYS A 73 -18.44 -11.27 4.91
C LYS A 73 -17.29 -10.66 4.10
N ASP A 74 -17.39 -10.70 2.78
CA ASP A 74 -16.34 -10.24 1.85
C ASP A 74 -15.88 -8.80 2.08
N LYS A 75 -16.76 -7.92 2.60
CA LYS A 75 -16.41 -6.52 2.92
C LYS A 75 -15.27 -6.40 3.93
N VAL A 76 -15.04 -7.42 4.76
CA VAL A 76 -13.94 -7.46 5.75
C VAL A 76 -12.57 -7.53 5.06
N PHE A 77 -12.50 -8.00 3.83
CA PHE A 77 -11.25 -7.98 3.06
C PHE A 77 -10.68 -6.56 2.91
N GLY A 78 -11.54 -5.58 2.62
CA GLY A 78 -11.13 -4.18 2.50
C GLY A 78 -10.58 -3.59 3.81
N PHE A 79 -11.02 -4.11 4.96
CA PHE A 79 -10.46 -3.74 6.27
C PHE A 79 -9.00 -4.22 6.37
N PHE A 80 -8.71 -5.48 6.03
CA PHE A 80 -7.35 -6.01 6.06
C PHE A 80 -6.40 -5.27 5.11
N VAL A 81 -6.85 -5.01 3.87
CA VAL A 81 -6.08 -4.20 2.91
C VAL A 81 -5.78 -2.82 3.51
N GLY A 82 -6.78 -2.18 4.11
CA GLY A 82 -6.62 -0.88 4.77
C GLY A 82 -5.60 -0.90 5.91
N GLN A 83 -5.62 -1.93 6.76
CA GLN A 83 -4.69 -2.09 7.88
C GLN A 83 -3.25 -2.29 7.41
N VAL A 84 -3.02 -3.17 6.44
CA VAL A 84 -1.68 -3.41 5.87
C VAL A 84 -1.14 -2.13 5.22
N MET A 85 -1.97 -1.47 4.41
CA MET A 85 -1.58 -0.20 3.78
C MET A 85 -1.33 0.92 4.79
N LYS A 86 -1.96 0.90 5.96
CA LYS A 86 -1.71 1.83 7.05
C LYS A 86 -0.38 1.54 7.73
N GLU A 87 -0.13 0.30 8.13
CA GLU A 87 1.11 -0.13 8.79
C GLU A 87 2.33 0.15 7.91
N MET A 88 2.21 -0.10 6.60
CA MET A 88 3.26 0.18 5.63
C MET A 88 3.29 1.63 5.13
N GLN A 89 2.53 2.54 5.75
CA GLN A 89 2.44 3.96 5.40
C GLN A 89 2.13 4.22 3.92
N GLY A 90 1.41 3.31 3.26
CA GLY A 90 1.08 3.38 1.84
C GLY A 90 2.24 3.03 0.90
N LYS A 91 3.38 2.57 1.41
CA LYS A 91 4.55 2.17 0.62
C LYS A 91 4.43 0.76 0.07
N ALA A 92 3.55 -0.09 0.58
CA ALA A 92 3.31 -1.39 -0.03
C ALA A 92 2.65 -1.25 -1.41
N ASN A 93 2.94 -2.17 -2.33
CA ASN A 93 2.21 -2.27 -3.58
C ASN A 93 0.78 -2.80 -3.32
N PRO A 94 -0.29 -2.07 -3.70
CA PRO A 94 -1.65 -2.52 -3.46
C PRO A 94 -1.96 -3.88 -4.11
N ALA A 95 -1.49 -4.14 -5.33
CA ALA A 95 -1.76 -5.39 -6.03
C ALA A 95 -1.13 -6.59 -5.31
N GLU A 96 0.11 -6.44 -4.83
CA GLU A 96 0.79 -7.48 -4.05
C GLU A 96 0.11 -7.73 -2.70
N VAL A 97 -0.25 -6.66 -1.98
CA VAL A 97 -0.99 -6.77 -0.72
C VAL A 97 -2.32 -7.50 -0.93
N ASN A 98 -3.09 -7.15 -1.96
CA ASN A 98 -4.35 -7.81 -2.27
C ASN A 98 -4.14 -9.30 -2.59
N LYS A 99 -3.12 -9.65 -3.37
CA LYS A 99 -2.79 -11.03 -3.71
C LYS A 99 -2.45 -11.84 -2.45
N MET A 100 -1.49 -11.39 -1.66
CA MET A 100 -1.01 -12.11 -0.48
C MET A 100 -2.08 -12.23 0.62
N LEU A 101 -2.86 -11.17 0.86
CA LEU A 101 -3.98 -11.25 1.80
C LEU A 101 -5.02 -12.28 1.38
N LYS A 102 -5.34 -12.34 0.08
CA LYS A 102 -6.30 -13.30 -0.44
C LYS A 102 -5.79 -14.73 -0.25
N GLU A 103 -4.51 -14.98 -0.52
CA GLU A 103 -3.88 -16.30 -0.30
C GLU A 103 -3.91 -16.69 1.19
N LYS A 104 -3.56 -15.78 2.11
CA LYS A 104 -3.51 -16.08 3.55
C LYS A 104 -4.86 -16.17 4.25
N LEU A 105 -5.87 -15.43 3.80
CA LEU A 105 -7.20 -15.44 4.40
C LEU A 105 -8.10 -16.58 3.86
N GLN A 106 -7.76 -17.18 2.72
CA GLN A 106 -8.47 -18.33 2.14
C GLN A 106 -8.04 -19.68 2.71
N GLY A 107 -6.82 -19.78 3.26
CA GLY A 107 -6.41 -20.89 4.12
C GLY A 107 -7.06 -20.79 5.49
#